data_AF-A0A0J6SY33-F1
#
_entry.id   AF-A0A0J6SY33-F1
#
_cell.length_a   1.000
_cell.length_b   1.000
_cell.length_c   1.000
_cell.angle_alpha   90.00
_cell.angle_beta   90.00
_cell.angle_gamma   90.00
#
_symmetry.space_group_name_H-M   'P 1'
#
loop_
_entity.id
_entity.type
_entity.pdbx_description
1 polymer ?
#
loop_
_entity_poly.entity_id
_entity_poly.type
_entity_poly.pdbx_seq_one_letter_code
_entity_poly.pdbx_strand_id
1 'polypeptide(L)' 'MRTVSHAHEPRLAGVAVLRGWVRRWFARRRLARDLPFMTAETLADIGLSRAEALAEVHRPFWRSGAHDAA' A
#
# COMPACT_ATOMS: atom_id res chain seq x y z
N MET A 1 -43.87 -4.84 13.35
CA MET A 1 -42.39 -4.87 13.29
C MET A 1 -41.97 -5.15 11.86
N ARG A 2 -41.27 -4.22 11.20
CA ARG A 2 -40.83 -4.36 9.80
C ARG A 2 -39.30 -4.28 9.79
N THR A 3 -38.64 -5.42 9.68
CA THR A 3 -37.18 -5.51 9.51
C THR A 3 -36.85 -5.09 8.09
N VAL A 4 -36.34 -3.88 7.92
CA VAL A 4 -35.82 -3.40 6.63
C VAL A 4 -34.48 -4.09 6.41
N SER A 5 -34.41 -4.92 5.37
CA SER A 5 -33.18 -5.59 4.95
C SER A 5 -32.18 -4.54 4.45
N HIS A 6 -31.09 -4.33 5.20
CA HIS A 6 -29.93 -3.51 4.80
C HIS A 6 -29.08 -4.16 3.69
N ALA A 7 -29.69 -4.99 2.86
CA ALA A 7 -29.00 -5.70 1.80
C ALA A 7 -28.94 -4.85 0.53
N HIS A 8 -28.26 -3.69 0.56
CA HIS A 8 -27.58 -3.11 -0.61
C HIS A 8 -26.93 -1.72 -0.34
N GLU A 9 -25.79 -1.67 0.35
CA GLU A 9 -24.79 -0.59 0.13
C GLU A 9 -23.39 -1.08 -0.34
N PRO A 10 -23.27 -2.15 -1.18
CA PRO A 10 -21.95 -2.73 -1.50
C PRO A 10 -21.10 -1.87 -2.45
N ARG A 11 -21.70 -0.93 -3.19
CA ARG A 11 -21.01 -0.23 -4.29
C ARG A 11 -19.99 0.80 -3.78
N LEU A 12 -20.30 1.53 -2.72
CA LEU A 12 -19.39 2.55 -2.17
C LEU A 12 -18.24 1.93 -1.38
N ALA A 13 -18.50 0.84 -0.65
CA ALA A 13 -17.47 0.10 0.08
C ALA A 13 -16.41 -0.49 -0.88
N GLY A 14 -16.83 -1.09 -2.01
CA GLY A 14 -15.91 -1.59 -3.03
C GLY A 14 -15.02 -0.50 -3.63
N VAL A 15 -15.59 0.68 -3.91
CA VAL A 15 -14.82 1.83 -4.43
C VAL A 15 -13.83 2.36 -3.38
N ALA A 16 -14.19 2.40 -2.10
CA ALA A 16 -13.28 2.81 -1.03
C ALA A 16 -12.08 1.86 -0.90
N VAL A 17 -12.34 0.55 -0.98
CA VAL A 17 -11.30 -0.49 -0.99
C VAL A 17 -10.40 -0.32 -2.21
N LEU A 18 -10.96 -0.23 -3.42
CA LEU A 18 -10.20 0.01 -4.65
C LEU A 18 -9.35 1.29 -4.58
N ARG A 19 -9.89 2.39 -4.03
CA ARG A 19 -9.15 3.64 -3.83
C ARG A 19 -7.97 3.46 -2.87
N GLY A 20 -8.15 2.70 -1.80
CA GLY A 20 -7.06 2.32 -0.88
C GLY A 20 -5.96 1.54 -1.59
N TRP A 21 -6.34 0.57 -2.42
CA TRP A 21 -5.41 -0.22 -3.23
C TRP A 21 -4.64 0.65 -4.24
N VAL A 22 -5.34 1.50 -4.98
CA VAL A 22 -4.73 2.42 -5.97
C VAL A 22 -3.74 3.37 -5.29
N ARG A 23 -4.11 3.93 -4.13
CA ARG A 23 -3.21 4.82 -3.37
C ARG A 23 -1.95 4.09 -2.91
N ARG A 24 -2.09 2.87 -2.39
CA ARG A 24 -0.95 2.03 -1.97
C ARG A 24 -0.08 1.59 -3.15
N TRP A 25 -0.69 1.34 -4.30
CA TRP A 25 0.03 1.05 -5.54
C TRP A 25 0.86 2.26 -5.97
N PHE A 26 0.23 3.44 -6.03
CA PHE A 26 0.89 4.66 -6.48
C PHE A 26 2.06 5.04 -5.57
N ALA A 27 1.90 4.91 -4.25
CA ALA A 27 3.00 5.12 -3.29
C ALA A 27 4.20 4.20 -3.57
N ARG A 28 3.96 2.90 -3.83
CA ARG A 28 5.03 1.93 -4.16
C ARG A 28 5.70 2.25 -5.50
N ARG A 29 4.94 2.60 -6.54
CA ARG A 29 5.50 3.01 -7.83
C ARG A 29 6.31 4.31 -7.73
N ARG A 30 5.85 5.25 -6.90
CA ARG A 30 6.58 6.50 -6.65
C ARG A 30 7.91 6.20 -5.98
N LEU A 31 7.91 5.39 -4.92
CA LEU A 31 9.13 4.92 -4.27
C LEU A 31 10.09 4.27 -5.29
N ALA A 32 9.59 3.37 -6.13
CA ALA A 32 10.39 2.72 -7.17
C ALA A 32 11.05 3.70 -8.15
N ARG A 33 10.31 4.75 -8.55
CA ARG A 33 10.81 5.78 -9.47
C ARG A 33 11.81 6.71 -8.80
N ASP A 34 11.62 7.00 -7.51
CA ASP A 34 12.47 7.92 -6.74
C ASP A 34 13.73 7.19 -6.19
N LEU A 35 13.69 5.85 -6.06
CA LEU A 35 14.78 5.03 -5.50
C LEU A 35 16.15 5.15 -6.21
N PRO A 36 16.23 5.27 -7.55
CA PRO A 36 17.50 5.55 -8.24
C PRO A 36 18.10 6.90 -7.88
N PHE A 37 17.27 7.86 -7.45
CA PHE A 37 17.69 9.21 -7.10
C PHE A 37 17.91 9.39 -5.59
N MET A 38 17.43 8.48 -4.75
CA MET A 38 17.68 8.47 -3.31
C MET A 38 19.08 7.94 -3.00
N THR A 39 19.90 8.76 -2.33
CA THR A 39 21.19 8.33 -1.81
C THR A 39 21.01 7.35 -0.65
N ALA A 40 22.07 6.60 -0.33
CA ALA A 40 22.05 5.68 0.80
C ALA A 40 21.80 6.42 2.13
N GLU A 41 22.28 7.66 2.29
CA GLU A 41 22.00 8.47 3.48
C GLU A 41 20.51 8.81 3.60
N THR A 42 19.86 9.22 2.49
CA THR A 42 18.43 9.53 2.50
C THR A 42 17.57 8.33 2.89
N LEU A 43 17.97 7.12 2.49
CA LEU A 43 17.30 5.89 2.92
C LEU A 43 17.57 5.57 4.39
N ALA A 44 18.78 5.82 4.88
CA ALA A 44 19.14 5.63 6.28
C ALA A 44 18.38 6.58 7.21
N ASP A 45 18.13 7.83 6.80
CA ASP A 45 17.35 8.81 7.58
C ASP A 45 15.91 8.34 7.85
N ILE A 46 15.35 7.52 6.96
CA ILE A 46 14.02 6.91 7.11
C ILE A 46 14.08 5.46 7.62
N GLY A 47 15.26 5.00 8.08
CA GLY A 47 15.46 3.68 8.65
C GLY A 47 15.36 2.53 7.65
N LEU A 48 15.58 2.78 6.35
CA LEU A 48 15.55 1.77 5.30
C LEU A 48 16.94 1.51 4.75
N SER A 49 17.30 0.23 4.62
CA SER A 49 18.40 -0.15 3.74
C SER A 49 17.97 -0.14 2.28
N ARG A 50 18.95 0.00 1.37
CA ARG A 50 18.71 -0.10 -0.07
C ARG A 50 18.11 -1.46 -0.47
N ALA A 51 18.49 -2.54 0.21
CA ALA A 51 17.94 -3.87 -0.04
C ALA A 51 16.46 -3.97 0.37
N GLU A 52 16.09 -3.40 1.52
CA GLU A 52 14.69 -3.37 1.98
C GLU A 52 13.81 -2.50 1.09
N ALA A 53 14.32 -1.35 0.64
CA ALA A 53 13.60 -0.48 -0.28
C ALA A 53 13.35 -1.18 -1.63
N LEU A 54 14.33 -1.91 -2.15
CA LEU A 54 14.16 -2.74 -3.36
C LEU A 54 13.15 -3.87 -3.14
N ALA A 55 13.19 -4.55 -1.98
CA ALA A 55 12.25 -5.60 -1.64
C ALA A 55 10.80 -5.08 -1.58
N GLU A 56 10.57 -3.89 -1.03
CA GLU A 56 9.24 -3.28 -0.97
C GLU A 56 8.73 -2.86 -2.36
N VAL A 57 9.61 -2.37 -3.23
CA VAL A 57 9.31 -2.02 -4.63
C VAL A 57 8.92 -3.25 -5.45
N HIS A 58 9.62 -4.36 -5.28
CA HIS A 58 9.34 -5.61 -6.01
C HIS A 58 8.17 -6.41 -5.43
N ARG A 59 7.59 -6.01 -4.28
CA ARG A 59 6.51 -6.78 -3.67
C ARG A 59 5.22 -6.70 -4.50
N PRO A 60 4.61 -7.84 -4.87
CA PRO A 60 3.34 -7.85 -5.57
C PRO A 60 2.25 -7.13 -4.76
N PHE A 61 1.36 -6.41 -5.44
CA PHE A 61 0.38 -5.57 -4.76
C PHE A 61 -0.57 -6.36 -3.85
N TRP A 62 -0.90 -7.61 -4.21
CA TRP A 62 -1.79 -8.52 -3.46
C TRP A 62 -1.20 -9.10 -2.18
N ARG A 63 0.10 -8.88 -1.91
CA ARG A 63 0.75 -9.31 -0.67
C ARG A 63 0.85 -8.09 0.26
N SER A 64 0.02 -8.06 1.30
CA SER A 64 0.17 -7.13 2.42
C SER A 64 1.51 -7.41 3.11
N GLY A 65 2.20 -6.34 3.52
CA GLY A 65 3.49 -6.47 4.19
C GLY A 65 3.34 -7.24 5.49
N ALA A 66 4.30 -8.11 5.78
CA ALA A 66 4.33 -8.96 6.96
C ALA A 66 4.54 -8.20 8.28
N HIS A 67 4.10 -6.93 8.36
CA HIS A 67 4.31 -6.03 9.49
C HIS A 67 2.98 -5.60 10.15
N ASP A 68 1.94 -6.43 10.01
CA ASP A 68 0.64 -6.28 10.70
C ASP A 68 0.36 -7.54 11.58
N ALA A 69 1.41 -8.19 12.09
CA ALA A 69 1.31 -9.30 13.03
C ALA A 69 1.96 -8.92 14.37
N ALA A 70 1.30 -8.03 15.10
CA ALA A 70 1.50 -7.79 16.53
C ALA A 70 0.18 -7.35 17.15
#